data_AF-E3LZQ2-F1
#
_entry.id   AF-E3LZQ2-F1
#
_cell.length_a   1.000
_cell.length_b   1.000
_cell.length_c   1.000
_cell.angle_alpha   90.00
_cell.angle_beta   90.00
_cell.angle_gamma   90.00
#
_symmetry.space_group_name_H-M   'P 1'
#
loop_
_entity.id
_entity.type
_entity.pdbx_description
1 polymer ?
#
loop_
_entity_poly.entity_id
_entity_poly.type
_entity_poly.pdbx_seq_one_letter_code
_entity_poly.pdbx_strand_id
1 'polypeptide(L)'
;MNFILNILLLSGFIALCQAACNVCNCNAPPTIFDEAQFNAEVKNFIEMENRTFIEATNHKITDCVVTLDCDFGDSYEENRIVYLTADGQESLSLNLNNMVCVDGSKWTADGKEVTAIGCYGKLTIEFDYST
;
A
#
# COMPACT_ATOMS: atom_id res chain seq x y z
N MET A 1 -29.17 -2.51 -47.51
CA MET A 1 -27.87 -2.02 -46.99
C MET A 1 -27.92 -1.73 -45.48
N ASN A 2 -28.63 -2.56 -44.70
CA ASN A 2 -28.91 -2.31 -43.26
C ASN A 2 -28.37 -3.40 -42.33
N PHE A 3 -27.69 -4.43 -42.86
CA PHE A 3 -27.25 -5.59 -42.08
C PHE A 3 -25.83 -5.46 -41.51
N ILE A 4 -25.00 -4.60 -42.10
CA ILE A 4 -23.60 -4.41 -41.67
C ILE A 4 -23.49 -3.44 -40.48
N LEU A 5 -24.43 -2.49 -40.36
CA LEU A 5 -24.41 -1.47 -39.31
C LEU A 5 -24.72 -2.04 -37.91
N ASN A 6 -25.53 -3.10 -37.83
CA ASN A 6 -25.90 -3.74 -36.55
C ASN A 6 -24.80 -4.62 -35.96
N ILE A 7 -23.90 -5.16 -36.78
CA ILE A 7 -22.81 -6.03 -36.29
C ILE A 7 -21.66 -5.19 -35.72
N LEU A 8 -21.39 -4.01 -36.28
CA LEU A 8 -20.38 -3.06 -35.78
C LEU A 8 -20.75 -2.42 -34.43
N LEU A 9 -22.05 -2.24 -34.17
CA LEU A 9 -22.52 -1.74 -32.87
C LEU A 9 -22.37 -2.80 -31.76
N LEU A 10 -22.53 -4.09 -32.06
CA LEU A 10 -22.35 -5.16 -31.07
C LEU A 10 -20.88 -5.38 -30.70
N SER A 11 -19.95 -5.27 -31.66
CA SER A 11 -18.51 -5.41 -31.38
C SER A 11 -17.90 -4.20 -30.68
N GLY A 12 -18.51 -3.01 -30.80
CA GLY A 12 -18.11 -1.80 -30.06
C GLY A 12 -18.42 -1.86 -28.55
N PHE A 13 -19.50 -2.55 -28.14
CA PHE A 13 -19.87 -2.68 -26.73
C PHE A 13 -19.02 -3.69 -25.94
N ILE A 14 -18.47 -4.71 -26.61
CA ILE A 14 -17.63 -5.73 -25.95
C ILE A 14 -16.22 -5.19 -25.68
N ALA A 15 -15.71 -4.28 -26.53
CA ALA A 15 -14.40 -3.65 -26.34
C ALA A 15 -14.41 -2.59 -25.21
N LEU A 16 -15.55 -1.95 -24.94
CA LEU A 16 -15.68 -0.96 -23.86
C LEU A 16 -15.81 -1.60 -22.47
N CYS A 17 -16.20 -2.88 -22.38
CA CYS A 17 -16.25 -3.59 -21.10
C CYS A 17 -14.86 -3.97 -20.57
N GLN A 18 -13.82 -4.04 -21.41
CA GLN A 18 -12.46 -4.33 -20.94
C GLN A 18 -11.72 -3.09 -20.40
N ALA A 19 -12.15 -1.88 -20.77
CA ALA A 19 -11.56 -0.64 -20.27
C ALA A 19 -12.20 -0.16 -18.95
N ALA A 20 -13.43 -0.58 -18.65
CA ALA A 20 -14.13 -0.25 -17.40
C ALA A 20 -13.98 -1.32 -16.30
N CYS A 21 -13.43 -2.49 -16.65
CA CYS A 21 -13.17 -3.58 -15.74
C CYS A 21 -11.67 -3.70 -15.48
N ASN A 22 -11.05 -2.65 -14.92
CA ASN A 22 -9.85 -2.83 -14.10
C ASN A 22 -10.31 -3.50 -12.79
N VAL A 23 -10.82 -4.73 -12.90
CA VAL A 23 -11.01 -5.61 -11.75
C VAL A 23 -9.63 -5.73 -11.11
N CYS A 24 -9.52 -5.54 -9.80
CA CYS A 24 -8.25 -5.82 -9.15
C CYS A 24 -7.85 -7.25 -9.42
N ASN A 25 -6.86 -7.39 -10.31
CA ASN A 25 -6.29 -8.68 -10.64
C ASN A 25 -5.10 -9.01 -9.73
N CYS A 26 -4.68 -8.07 -8.87
CA CYS A 26 -3.68 -8.34 -7.84
C CYS A 26 -4.28 -9.30 -6.82
N ASN A 27 -3.84 -10.56 -6.91
CA ASN A 27 -4.29 -11.64 -6.02
C ASN A 27 -3.47 -11.73 -4.74
N ALA A 28 -2.41 -10.92 -4.62
CA ALA A 28 -1.53 -10.84 -3.46
C ALA A 28 -1.17 -9.38 -3.16
N PRO A 29 -0.96 -9.03 -1.88
CA PRO A 29 -0.44 -7.72 -1.51
C PRO A 29 1.03 -7.62 -1.95
N PRO A 30 1.65 -6.43 -1.86
CA PRO A 30 3.10 -6.34 -1.81
C PRO A 30 3.67 -7.20 -0.68
N THR A 31 4.97 -7.45 -0.74
CA THR A 31 5.69 -8.12 0.35
C THR A 31 5.40 -7.42 1.67
N ILE A 32 5.08 -8.18 2.72
CA ILE A 32 5.00 -7.61 4.07
C ILE A 32 6.43 -7.62 4.61
N PHE A 33 6.97 -6.45 4.96
CA PHE A 33 8.33 -6.38 5.47
C PHE A 33 8.44 -7.02 6.85
N ASP A 34 9.57 -7.65 7.12
CA ASP A 34 9.91 -8.20 8.43
C ASP A 34 10.70 -7.19 9.28
N GLU A 35 11.08 -7.59 10.49
CA GLU A 35 11.85 -6.74 11.40
C GLU A 35 13.22 -6.36 10.83
N ALA A 36 13.84 -7.22 10.02
CA ALA A 36 15.15 -6.94 9.43
C ALA A 36 15.04 -5.81 8.40
N GLN A 37 14.05 -5.89 7.50
CA GLN A 37 13.77 -4.84 6.54
C GLN A 37 13.32 -3.54 7.22
N PHE A 38 12.49 -3.63 8.27
CA PHE A 38 12.13 -2.46 9.08
C PHE A 38 13.37 -1.74 9.65
N ASN A 39 14.28 -2.49 10.27
CA ASN A 39 15.50 -1.91 10.86
C ASN A 39 16.41 -1.26 9.81
N ALA A 40 16.42 -1.79 8.58
CA ALA A 40 17.25 -1.30 7.49
C ALA A 40 16.68 -0.04 6.81
N GLU A 41 15.36 0.01 6.60
CA GLU A 41 14.74 0.99 5.69
C GLU A 41 13.78 1.97 6.39
N VAL A 42 13.10 1.55 7.46
CA VAL A 42 11.99 2.31 8.08
C VAL A 42 12.40 2.94 9.41
N LYS A 43 13.17 2.24 10.23
CA LYS A 43 13.44 2.62 11.62
C LYS A 43 14.06 4.01 11.77
N ASN A 44 14.98 4.35 10.88
CA ASN A 44 15.74 5.60 10.93
C ASN A 44 15.35 6.58 9.82
N PHE A 45 14.17 6.42 9.20
CA PHE A 45 13.73 7.30 8.11
C PHE A 45 13.53 8.75 8.59
N ILE A 46 13.14 8.96 9.85
CA ILE A 46 13.07 10.27 10.50
C ILE A 46 13.86 10.24 11.81
N GLU A 47 14.89 11.07 11.91
CA GLU A 47 15.86 11.08 13.04
C GLU A 47 15.26 11.48 14.40
N MET A 48 14.06 12.05 14.43
CA MET A 48 13.39 12.54 15.65
C MET A 48 12.27 11.62 16.15
N GLU A 49 12.16 10.42 15.59
CA GLU A 49 11.12 9.45 15.94
C GLU A 49 11.75 8.17 16.48
N ASN A 50 11.24 7.66 17.59
CA ASN A 50 11.53 6.30 18.01
C ASN A 50 10.46 5.38 17.42
N ARG A 51 10.87 4.55 16.46
CA ARG A 51 9.98 3.65 15.73
C ARG A 51 10.22 2.22 16.17
N THR A 52 9.14 1.50 16.46
CA THR A 52 9.15 0.11 16.88
C THR A 52 8.45 -0.74 15.83
N PHE A 53 9.12 -1.81 15.39
CA PHE A 53 8.54 -2.78 14.46
C PHE A 53 7.29 -3.40 15.08
N ILE A 54 6.23 -3.53 14.27
CA ILE A 54 5.02 -4.25 14.65
C ILE A 54 4.71 -5.26 13.56
N GLU A 55 4.68 -6.52 13.94
CA GLU A 55 4.38 -7.61 13.03
C GLU A 55 2.93 -7.52 12.54
N ALA A 56 2.75 -7.64 11.22
CA ALA A 56 1.40 -7.75 10.67
C ALA A 56 0.83 -9.13 10.98
N THR A 57 -0.34 -9.14 11.60
CA THR A 57 -1.04 -10.36 12.01
C THR A 57 -1.86 -10.97 10.88
N ASN A 58 -2.34 -10.14 9.95
CA ASN A 58 -3.12 -10.56 8.80
C ASN A 58 -3.09 -9.52 7.68
N HIS A 59 -3.45 -9.93 6.47
CA HIS A 59 -3.67 -9.03 5.34
C HIS A 59 -4.90 -9.46 4.55
N LYS A 60 -5.55 -8.48 3.90
CA LYS A 60 -6.70 -8.72 3.02
C LYS A 60 -6.66 -7.81 1.82
N ILE A 61 -7.19 -8.29 0.70
CA ILE A 61 -7.49 -7.48 -0.48
C ILE A 61 -9.00 -7.52 -0.66
N THR A 62 -9.67 -6.37 -0.56
CA THR A 62 -11.12 -6.24 -0.77
C THR A 62 -11.36 -4.99 -1.58
N ASP A 63 -12.14 -5.09 -2.65
CA ASP A 63 -12.48 -3.95 -3.52
C ASP A 63 -11.27 -3.12 -3.94
N CYS A 64 -10.19 -3.79 -4.36
CA CYS A 64 -8.91 -3.18 -4.72
C CYS A 64 -8.11 -2.51 -3.61
N VAL A 65 -8.50 -2.66 -2.36
CA VAL A 65 -7.80 -2.06 -1.23
C VAL A 65 -7.07 -3.15 -0.45
N VAL A 66 -5.78 -2.94 -0.23
CA VAL A 66 -5.00 -3.74 0.71
C VAL A 66 -5.29 -3.23 2.12
N THR A 67 -5.69 -4.14 3.00
CA THR A 67 -5.77 -3.88 4.44
C THR A 67 -4.73 -4.73 5.14
N LEU A 68 -4.04 -4.13 6.11
CA LEU A 68 -3.05 -4.80 6.95
C LEU A 68 -3.50 -4.70 8.40
N ASP A 69 -3.69 -5.84 9.06
CA ASP A 69 -4.11 -5.92 10.45
C ASP A 69 -2.87 -6.05 11.34
N CYS A 70 -2.66 -5.11 12.24
CA CYS A 70 -1.49 -5.05 13.13
C CYS A 70 -1.94 -4.83 14.58
N ASP A 71 -1.28 -5.51 15.52
CA ASP A 71 -1.57 -5.37 16.94
C ASP A 71 -0.63 -4.32 17.55
N PHE A 72 -1.15 -3.09 17.67
CA PHE A 72 -0.37 -1.96 18.15
C PHE A 72 -0.31 -1.85 19.67
N GLY A 73 -1.21 -2.50 20.42
CA GLY A 73 -1.42 -2.19 21.83
C GLY A 73 -1.71 -0.70 22.09
N ASP A 74 -1.45 -0.24 23.31
CA ASP A 74 -1.81 1.11 23.79
C ASP A 74 -0.60 2.02 24.09
N SER A 75 0.61 1.56 23.79
CA SER A 75 1.85 2.18 24.28
C SER A 75 2.47 3.21 23.33
N TYR A 76 1.91 3.41 22.13
CA TYR A 76 2.47 4.29 21.11
C TYR A 76 1.64 5.56 20.96
N GLU A 77 2.29 6.67 20.64
CA GLU A 77 1.60 7.93 20.34
C GLU A 77 0.89 7.87 19.00
N GLU A 78 1.52 7.22 18.02
CA GLU A 78 0.95 7.02 16.69
C GLU A 78 1.20 5.60 16.19
N ASN A 79 0.15 5.02 15.62
CA ASN A 79 0.18 3.73 14.95
C ASN A 79 0.25 3.97 13.45
N ARG A 80 1.20 3.34 12.76
CA ARG A 80 1.44 3.59 11.33
C ARG A 80 1.34 2.30 10.54
N ILE A 81 0.65 2.40 9.40
CA ILE A 81 0.59 1.37 8.36
C ILE A 81 1.15 2.01 7.11
N VAL A 82 2.28 1.48 6.64
CA VAL A 82 3.10 2.15 5.64
C VAL A 82 3.48 1.24 4.49
N TYR A 83 3.91 1.85 3.39
CA TYR A 83 4.51 1.19 2.25
C TYR A 83 5.90 1.75 1.95
N LEU A 84 6.74 0.90 1.37
CA LEU A 84 8.03 1.25 0.77
C LEU A 84 7.88 1.22 -0.74
N THR A 85 8.39 2.25 -1.41
CA THR A 85 8.46 2.30 -2.87
C THR A 85 9.84 1.90 -3.38
N ALA A 86 9.91 1.48 -4.64
CA ALA A 86 11.15 0.98 -5.26
C ALA A 86 12.31 2.00 -5.30
N ASP A 87 12.03 3.28 -5.13
CA ASP A 87 13.03 4.35 -5.00
C ASP A 87 13.46 4.62 -3.54
N GLY A 88 13.07 3.74 -2.60
CA GLY A 88 13.45 3.80 -1.19
C GLY A 88 12.70 4.85 -0.37
N GLN A 89 11.57 5.35 -0.86
CA GLN A 89 10.72 6.24 -0.09
C GLN A 89 9.73 5.42 0.75
N GLU A 90 9.49 5.88 1.97
CA GLU A 90 8.44 5.36 2.84
C GLU A 90 7.25 6.30 2.85
N SER A 91 6.04 5.74 2.91
CA SER A 91 4.84 6.51 3.19
C SER A 91 4.75 6.89 4.67
N LEU A 92 4.24 8.07 5.01
CA LEU A 92 3.89 8.42 6.40
C LEU A 92 2.37 8.28 6.64
N SER A 93 1.80 7.15 6.23
CA SER A 93 0.35 6.91 6.20
C SER A 93 -0.19 6.17 7.43
N LEU A 94 -1.51 6.20 7.60
CA LEU A 94 -2.27 5.40 8.57
C LEU A 94 -2.95 4.18 7.91
N ASN A 95 -2.95 4.12 6.57
CA ASN A 95 -3.60 3.08 5.77
C ASN A 95 -2.98 3.04 4.36
N LEU A 96 -3.45 2.09 3.54
CA LEU A 96 -2.92 1.80 2.21
C LEU A 96 -3.89 2.22 1.08
N ASN A 97 -4.83 3.13 1.35
CA ASN A 97 -5.94 3.44 0.42
C ASN A 97 -5.49 4.15 -0.86
N ASN A 98 -4.30 4.73 -0.89
CA ASN A 98 -3.75 5.39 -2.07
C ASN A 98 -3.00 4.41 -3.00
N MET A 99 -2.91 3.13 -2.64
CA MET A 99 -2.33 2.11 -3.49
C MET A 99 -3.30 1.66 -4.57
N VAL A 100 -2.78 1.47 -5.78
CA VAL A 100 -3.53 1.02 -6.95
C VAL A 100 -2.85 -0.21 -7.52
N CYS A 101 -3.63 -1.26 -7.77
CA CYS A 101 -3.18 -2.42 -8.52
C CYS A 101 -3.05 -2.07 -10.01
N VAL A 102 -1.89 -2.34 -10.59
CA VAL A 102 -1.56 -2.11 -12.00
C VAL A 102 -1.23 -3.45 -12.64
N ASP A 103 -1.80 -3.68 -13.82
CA ASP A 103 -1.59 -4.88 -14.66
C ASP A 103 -1.80 -6.22 -13.92
N GLY A 104 -2.58 -6.20 -12.83
CA GLY A 104 -2.90 -7.39 -12.03
C GLY A 104 -1.75 -8.01 -11.25
N SER A 105 -0.59 -7.37 -11.21
CA SER A 105 0.62 -7.98 -10.63
C SER A 105 1.43 -7.03 -9.76
N LYS A 106 1.19 -5.72 -9.87
CA LYS A 106 1.98 -4.70 -9.16
C LYS A 106 1.07 -3.76 -8.40
N TRP A 107 1.56 -3.29 -7.27
CA TRP A 107 0.94 -2.19 -6.55
C TRP A 107 1.75 -0.92 -6.79
N THR A 108 1.05 0.18 -6.97
CA THR A 108 1.67 1.49 -7.11
C THR A 108 1.03 2.50 -6.16
N ALA A 109 1.83 3.43 -5.65
CA ALA A 109 1.35 4.57 -4.90
C ALA A 109 2.05 5.81 -5.45
N ASP A 110 1.28 6.87 -5.75
CA ASP A 110 1.79 8.11 -6.35
C ASP A 110 2.65 7.88 -7.62
N GLY A 111 2.28 6.88 -8.43
CA GLY A 111 2.97 6.52 -9.67
C GLY A 111 4.26 5.73 -9.48
N LYS A 112 4.59 5.31 -8.26
CA LYS A 112 5.79 4.53 -7.93
C LYS A 112 5.41 3.12 -7.52
N GLU A 113 6.21 2.14 -7.91
CA GLU A 113 6.01 0.74 -7.52
C GLU A 113 6.21 0.57 -6.01
N VAL A 114 5.25 -0.06 -5.35
CA VAL A 114 5.31 -0.44 -3.94
C VAL A 114 5.97 -1.81 -3.84
N THR A 115 7.10 -1.87 -3.12
CA THR A 115 7.91 -3.08 -2.95
C THR A 115 7.59 -3.82 -1.67
N ALA A 116 7.21 -3.08 -0.62
CA ALA A 116 6.81 -3.68 0.64
C ALA A 116 5.76 -2.83 1.39
N ILE A 117 5.05 -3.46 2.32
CA ILE A 117 4.12 -2.83 3.26
C ILE A 117 4.39 -3.34 4.68
N GLY A 118 3.98 -2.61 5.71
CA GLY A 118 4.11 -3.06 7.08
C GLY A 118 3.65 -2.04 8.11
N CYS A 119 3.93 -2.34 9.37
CA CYS A 119 3.44 -1.55 10.50
C CYS A 119 4.57 -1.14 11.45
N TYR A 120 4.42 0.02 12.06
CA TYR A 120 5.26 0.43 13.17
C TYR A 120 4.51 1.32 14.16
N GLY A 121 4.95 1.26 15.42
CA GLY A 121 4.53 2.15 16.48
C GLY A 121 5.54 3.29 16.60
N LYS A 122 5.05 4.51 16.77
CA LYS A 122 5.89 5.71 16.94
C LYS A 122 5.75 6.28 18.34
N LEU A 123 6.90 6.68 18.87
CA LEU A 123 7.04 7.54 20.03
C LEU A 123 7.88 8.75 19.63
N THR A 124 7.48 9.95 20.06
CA THR A 124 8.30 11.16 19.87
C THR A 124 9.51 11.09 20.81
N ILE A 125 10.69 11.43 20.28
CA ILE A 125 11.87 11.60 21.12
C ILE A 125 11.74 12.96 21.81
N GLU A 126 11.41 12.98 23.10
CA GLU A 126 11.49 14.21 23.89
C GLU A 126 12.95 14.61 24.05
N PHE A 127 13.36 15.69 23.39
CA PHE A 127 14.64 16.33 23.68
C PHE A 127 14.47 17.17 24.96
N ASP A 128 15.08 16.71 26.03
CA ASP A 128 15.22 17.53 27.24
C ASP A 128 16.19 18.68 26.95
N TYR A 129 15.65 19.88 26.73
CA TYR A 129 16.42 21.11 26.50
C TYR A 129 16.87 21.77 27.82
N SER A 130 16.88 21.07 28.96
CA SER A 130 17.41 21.61 30.21
C SER A 130 18.94 21.65 30.23
N THR A 131 19.50 22.68 29.61
CA THR A 131 20.88 23.17 29.86
C THR A 131 20.87 24.63 30.27
#